data_AF-A0A8J6NXC2-F1
#
_entry.id   AF-A0A8J6NXC2-F1
#
_cell.length_a   1.000
_cell.length_b   1.000
_cell.length_c   1.000
_cell.angle_alpha   90.00
_cell.angle_beta   90.00
_cell.angle_gamma   90.00
#
_symmetry.space_group_name_H-M   'P 1'
#
loop_
_entity.id
_entity.type
_entity.pdbx_description
1 polymer ?
#
loop_
_entity_poly.entity_id
_entity_poly.type
_entity_poly.pdbx_seq_one_letter_code
_entity_poly.pdbx_strand_id
1 'polypeptide(L)'
;MKKRPAAWLVGGLLGLQIGREVSLPVVNTLSFLVVGILVSADRKLPLWLVAGMALVLGMLHGVLNGSAIEQAGGGALSLMGIATAVFMLVAIVAALVVSLRAAWARVAVRVAGSWIAAIGLLMLGWVYRG
;
A
#
# COMPACT_ATOMS: atom_id res chain seq x y z
N MET A 1 9.53 -8.72 -8.85
CA MET A 1 8.11 -8.34 -8.63
C MET A 1 7.32 -9.31 -7.75
N LYS A 2 7.65 -10.61 -7.66
CA LYS A 2 6.85 -11.64 -6.96
C LYS A 2 6.63 -11.47 -5.43
N LYS A 3 7.45 -10.69 -4.71
CA LYS A 3 7.43 -10.67 -3.23
C LYS A 3 6.37 -9.75 -2.58
N ARG A 4 5.79 -8.80 -3.32
CA ARG A 4 5.00 -7.69 -2.73
C ARG A 4 3.54 -8.08 -2.38
N PRO A 5 2.76 -8.70 -3.28
CA PRO A 5 1.38 -9.11 -2.97
C PRO A 5 1.33 -10.20 -1.90
N ALA A 6 2.35 -11.05 -1.86
CA ALA A 6 2.45 -12.14 -0.89
C ALA A 6 2.60 -11.62 0.54
N ALA A 7 3.41 -10.57 0.79
CA ALA A 7 3.56 -10.01 2.13
C ALA A 7 2.24 -9.46 2.68
N TRP A 8 1.47 -8.76 1.83
CA TRP A 8 0.13 -8.27 2.17
C TRP A 8 -0.85 -9.41 2.40
N LEU A 9 -0.87 -10.42 1.55
CA LEU A 9 -1.77 -11.57 1.70
C LEU A 9 -1.49 -12.36 2.98
N VAL A 10 -0.21 -12.63 3.27
CA VAL A 10 0.22 -13.27 4.52
C VAL A 10 -0.19 -12.43 5.72
N GLY A 11 0.05 -11.12 5.69
CA GLY A 11 -0.42 -10.20 6.73
C GLY A 11 -1.95 -10.25 6.90
N GLY A 12 -2.70 -10.26 5.80
CA GLY A 12 -4.15 -10.36 5.79
C GLY A 12 -4.67 -11.64 6.44
N LEU A 13 -4.07 -12.78 6.09
CA LEU A 13 -4.40 -14.06 6.70
C LEU A 13 -4.14 -14.05 8.21
N LEU A 14 -3.02 -13.46 8.66
CA LEU A 14 -2.76 -13.27 10.08
C LEU A 14 -3.78 -12.33 10.74
N GLY A 15 -4.14 -11.23 10.06
CA GLY A 15 -5.13 -10.26 10.52
C GLY A 15 -6.51 -10.86 10.75
N LEU A 16 -6.94 -11.79 9.88
CA LEU A 16 -8.21 -12.52 10.05
C LEU A 16 -8.27 -13.33 11.35
N GLN A 17 -7.13 -13.76 11.89
CA GLN A 17 -7.08 -14.58 13.11
C GLN A 17 -7.10 -13.77 14.40
N ILE A 18 -7.03 -12.43 14.33
CA ILE A 18 -6.88 -11.57 15.52
C ILE A 18 -8.20 -11.46 16.32
N GLY A 19 -9.35 -11.66 15.67
CA GLY A 19 -10.67 -11.62 16.32
C GLY A 19 -11.13 -10.22 16.78
N ARG A 20 -10.35 -9.18 16.48
CA ARG A 20 -10.67 -7.77 16.68
C ARG A 20 -9.95 -6.92 15.64
N GLU A 21 -10.51 -5.77 15.31
CA GLU A 21 -9.84 -4.80 14.45
C GLU A 21 -8.58 -4.25 15.15
N VAL A 22 -7.48 -4.25 14.43
CA VAL A 22 -6.23 -3.58 14.83
C VAL A 22 -6.19 -2.23 14.13
N SER A 23 -6.19 -1.15 14.91
CA SER A 23 -6.12 0.21 14.37
C SER A 23 -4.82 0.91 14.80
N LEU A 24 -4.03 1.33 13.81
CA LEU A 24 -2.78 2.07 13.99
C LEU A 24 -2.79 3.33 13.09
N PRO A 25 -3.67 4.31 13.37
CA PRO A 25 -3.97 5.39 12.44
C PRO A 25 -2.75 6.27 12.12
N VAL A 26 -1.90 6.55 13.10
CA VAL A 26 -0.65 7.32 12.89
C VAL A 26 0.30 6.55 11.98
N VAL A 27 0.53 5.26 12.24
CA VAL A 27 1.46 4.44 11.44
C VAL A 27 0.96 4.28 10.01
N ASN A 28 -0.34 4.01 9.86
CA ASN A 28 -1.00 3.93 8.57
C ASN A 28 -0.78 5.23 7.77
N THR A 29 -1.09 6.37 8.38
CA THR A 29 -0.93 7.71 7.79
C THR A 29 0.52 8.01 7.40
N LEU A 30 1.47 7.78 8.31
CA LEU A 30 2.89 8.02 8.06
C LEU A 30 3.41 7.16 6.91
N SER A 31 2.88 5.94 6.73
CA SER A 31 3.28 5.08 5.61
C SER A 31 2.90 5.68 4.25
N PHE A 32 1.70 6.27 4.12
CA PHE A 32 1.29 6.98 2.90
C PHE A 32 2.15 8.22 2.67
N LEU A 33 2.37 9.02 3.72
CA LEU A 33 3.19 10.22 3.63
C LEU A 33 4.62 9.90 3.15
N VAL A 34 5.28 8.94 3.80
CA VAL A 34 6.65 8.54 3.47
C VAL A 34 6.74 7.97 2.06
N VAL A 35 5.84 7.06 1.67
CA VAL A 35 5.84 6.48 0.32
C VAL A 35 5.59 7.56 -0.73
N GLY A 36 4.64 8.47 -0.51
CA GLY A 36 4.36 9.58 -1.43
C GLY A 36 5.56 10.51 -1.61
N ILE A 37 6.23 10.88 -0.51
CA ILE A 37 7.46 11.68 -0.55
C ILE A 37 8.55 10.95 -1.34
N LEU A 38 8.78 9.67 -1.07
CA LEU A 38 9.81 8.90 -1.79
C LEU A 38 9.52 8.78 -3.29
N VAL A 39 8.25 8.57 -3.67
CA VAL A 39 7.82 8.49 -5.08
C VAL A 39 7.97 9.85 -5.77
N SER A 40 7.57 10.95 -5.12
CA SER A 40 7.70 12.31 -5.68
C SER A 40 9.15 12.79 -5.80
N ALA A 41 10.02 12.32 -4.91
CA ALA A 41 11.44 12.63 -4.91
C ALA A 41 12.21 11.96 -6.07
N ASP A 42 11.66 10.89 -6.68
CA ASP A 42 12.28 10.14 -7.79
C ASP A 42 13.76 9.78 -7.54
N ARG A 43 14.08 9.47 -6.28
CA ARG A 43 15.43 9.10 -5.86
C ARG A 43 15.69 7.65 -6.24
N LYS A 44 16.88 7.37 -6.79
CA LYS A 44 17.34 6.00 -7.05
C LYS A 44 17.64 5.30 -5.73
N LEU A 45 16.65 4.61 -5.19
CA LEU A 45 16.82 3.77 -4.01
C LEU A 45 17.39 2.40 -4.40
N PRO A 46 18.29 1.82 -3.60
CA PRO A 46 18.76 0.46 -3.83
C PRO A 46 17.61 -0.54 -3.66
N LEU A 47 17.63 -1.61 -4.46
CA LEU A 47 16.55 -2.59 -4.55
C LEU A 47 16.17 -3.21 -3.19
N TRP A 48 17.14 -3.43 -2.31
CA TRP A 48 16.90 -4.03 -1.00
C TRP A 48 16.07 -3.12 -0.09
N LEU A 49 16.25 -1.79 -0.15
CA LEU A 49 15.43 -0.85 0.60
C LEU A 49 13.98 -0.90 0.12
N VAL A 50 13.79 -0.86 -1.19
CA VAL A 50 12.44 -0.93 -1.79
C VAL A 50 11.77 -2.27 -1.46
N ALA A 51 12.52 -3.38 -1.53
CA ALA A 51 12.00 -4.70 -1.20
C ALA A 51 11.67 -4.83 0.30
N GLY A 52 12.52 -4.31 1.18
CA GLY A 52 12.30 -4.29 2.62
C GLY A 52 11.07 -3.46 2.99
N MET A 53 10.96 -2.25 2.45
CA MET A 53 9.77 -1.40 2.63
C MET A 53 8.50 -2.08 2.13
N ALA A 54 8.54 -2.69 0.94
CA ALA A 54 7.37 -3.39 0.39
C ALA A 54 6.95 -4.59 1.25
N LEU A 55 7.91 -5.29 1.86
CA LEU A 55 7.62 -6.41 2.76
C LEU A 55 7.00 -5.92 4.07
N VAL A 56 7.62 -4.93 4.72
CA VAL A 56 7.17 -4.38 6.01
C VAL A 56 5.80 -3.72 5.86
N LEU A 57 5.66 -2.81 4.89
CA LEU A 57 4.39 -2.13 4.64
C LEU A 57 3.33 -3.12 4.15
N GLY A 58 3.69 -4.06 3.28
CA GLY A 58 2.79 -5.11 2.83
C GLY A 58 2.21 -5.89 4.01
N MET A 59 3.07 -6.45 4.88
CA MET A 59 2.63 -7.17 6.08
C MET A 59 1.79 -6.30 7.01
N LEU A 60 2.24 -5.08 7.32
CA LEU A 60 1.53 -4.15 8.20
C LEU A 60 0.10 -3.88 7.68
N HIS A 61 -0.01 -3.40 6.44
CA HIS A 61 -1.31 -3.10 5.82
C HIS A 61 -2.15 -4.37 5.62
N GLY A 62 -1.51 -5.52 5.41
CA GLY A 62 -2.17 -6.82 5.37
C GLY A 62 -2.88 -7.11 6.69
N VAL A 63 -2.16 -7.04 7.81
CA VAL A 63 -2.71 -7.30 9.15
C VAL A 63 -3.85 -6.34 9.47
N LEU A 64 -3.66 -5.03 9.23
CA LEU A 64 -4.69 -4.02 9.45
C LEU A 64 -5.96 -4.34 8.63
N ASN A 65 -5.81 -4.54 7.32
CA ASN A 65 -6.94 -4.84 6.44
C ASN A 65 -7.62 -6.17 6.78
N GLY A 66 -6.84 -7.22 7.08
CA GLY A 66 -7.37 -8.52 7.47
C GLY A 66 -8.22 -8.44 8.74
N SER A 67 -7.72 -7.73 9.75
CA SER A 67 -8.45 -7.55 11.00
C SER A 67 -9.77 -6.76 10.83
N ALA A 68 -9.78 -5.77 9.94
CA ALA A 68 -10.99 -5.01 9.61
C ALA A 68 -12.00 -5.84 8.78
N ILE A 69 -11.52 -6.66 7.84
CA ILE A 69 -12.36 -7.58 7.06
C ILE A 69 -13.05 -8.60 7.97
N GLU A 70 -12.32 -9.15 8.95
CA GLU A 70 -12.89 -10.10 9.90
C GLU A 70 -13.97 -9.45 10.76
N GLN A 71 -13.70 -8.24 11.29
CA GLN A 71 -14.70 -7.50 12.06
C GLN A 71 -15.96 -7.20 11.24
N ALA A 72 -15.82 -6.99 9.93
CA ALA A 72 -16.93 -6.80 9.01
C ALA A 72 -17.61 -8.11 8.54
N GLY A 73 -17.14 -9.29 9.00
CA GLY A 73 -17.72 -10.59 8.66
C GLY A 73 -17.37 -11.11 7.25
N GLY A 74 -16.35 -10.57 6.58
CA GLY A 74 -15.99 -10.95 5.21
C GLY A 74 -15.09 -12.18 5.09
N GLY A 75 -14.25 -12.45 6.10
CA GLY A 75 -13.36 -13.61 6.15
C GLY A 75 -12.38 -13.75 4.96
N ALA A 76 -11.92 -14.98 4.75
CA ALA A 76 -10.90 -15.29 3.74
C ALA A 76 -11.36 -15.06 2.29
N LEU A 77 -12.65 -15.25 1.99
CA LEU A 77 -13.19 -15.04 0.65
C LEU A 77 -13.07 -13.57 0.22
N SER A 78 -13.45 -12.63 1.09
CA SER A 78 -13.29 -11.20 0.82
C SER A 78 -11.81 -10.81 0.68
N LEU A 79 -10.93 -11.37 1.51
CA LEU A 79 -9.49 -11.13 1.41
C LEU A 79 -8.92 -11.59 0.06
N MET A 80 -9.31 -12.78 -0.42
CA MET A 80 -8.89 -13.31 -1.72
C MET A 80 -9.45 -12.51 -2.89
N GLY A 81 -10.70 -12.05 -2.77
CA GLY A 81 -11.32 -11.15 -3.76
C GLY A 81 -10.55 -9.85 -3.91
N ILE A 82 -10.20 -9.20 -2.78
CA ILE A 82 -9.39 -7.98 -2.77
C ILE A 82 -7.99 -8.26 -3.34
N ALA A 83 -7.33 -9.34 -2.92
CA ALA A 83 -6.01 -9.71 -3.43
C ALA A 83 -6.00 -9.87 -4.96
N THR A 84 -7.04 -10.52 -5.49
CA THR A 84 -7.20 -10.75 -6.93
C THR A 84 -7.46 -9.44 -7.68
N ALA A 85 -8.38 -8.61 -7.20
CA ALA A 85 -8.68 -7.32 -7.81
C ALA A 85 -7.46 -6.38 -7.83
N VAL A 86 -6.72 -6.30 -6.72
CA VAL A 86 -5.49 -5.51 -6.62
C VAL A 86 -4.41 -6.06 -7.54
N PHE A 87 -4.24 -7.38 -7.61
CA PHE A 87 -3.27 -8.00 -8.53
C PHE A 87 -3.60 -7.67 -9.99
N MET A 88 -4.86 -7.79 -10.40
CA MET A 88 -5.29 -7.46 -11.76
C MET A 88 -5.04 -5.98 -12.09
N LEU A 89 -5.43 -5.07 -11.18
CA LEU A 89 -5.22 -3.63 -11.37
C LEU A 89 -3.73 -3.32 -11.50
N VAL A 90 -2.89 -3.85 -10.61
CA VAL A 90 -1.44 -3.63 -10.64
C VAL A 90 -0.83 -4.22 -11.91
N ALA A 91 -1.28 -5.39 -12.38
CA ALA A 91 -0.80 -5.99 -13.61
C ALA A 91 -1.13 -5.13 -14.84
N ILE A 92 -2.37 -4.61 -14.94
CA ILE A 92 -2.81 -3.72 -16.02
C ILE A 92 -1.99 -2.42 -16.00
N VAL A 93 -1.88 -1.78 -14.84
CA VAL A 93 -1.10 -0.54 -14.68
C VAL A 93 0.37 -0.78 -15.00
N ALA A 94 0.96 -1.90 -14.56
CA ALA A 94 2.34 -2.24 -14.89
C ALA A 94 2.54 -2.44 -16.40
N ALA A 95 1.60 -3.11 -17.07
CA ALA A 95 1.64 -3.28 -18.52
C ALA A 95 1.57 -1.92 -19.25
N LEU A 96 0.69 -1.02 -18.80
CA LEU A 96 0.61 0.35 -19.32
C LEU A 96 1.90 1.14 -19.09
N VAL A 97 2.48 1.06 -17.89
CA VAL A 97 3.73 1.77 -17.56
C VAL A 97 4.90 1.25 -18.40
N VAL A 98 4.98 -0.07 -18.64
CA VAL A 98 6.03 -0.67 -19.47
C VAL A 98 5.88 -0.30 -20.95
N SER A 99 4.66 -0.06 -21.43
CA SER A 99 4.43 0.37 -22.82
C SER A 99 4.74 1.86 -23.04
N LEU A 100 4.70 2.69 -21.99
CA LEU A 100 5.02 4.11 -22.05
C LEU A 100 6.55 4.34 -22.18
N ARG A 101 6.98 4.81 -23.35
CA ARG A 101 8.38 5.22 -23.61
C ARG A 101 8.62 6.73 -23.48
N ALA A 102 7.59 7.49 -23.09
CA ALA A 102 7.66 8.94 -23.08
C ALA A 102 8.43 9.49 -21.88
N ALA A 103 9.25 10.53 -22.11
CA ALA A 103 10.06 11.16 -21.06
C ALA A 103 9.22 11.76 -19.92
N TRP A 104 7.96 12.15 -20.19
CA TRP A 104 7.04 12.70 -19.19
C TRP A 104 6.53 11.64 -18.19
N ALA A 105 6.69 10.34 -18.45
CA ALA A 105 6.19 9.28 -17.58
C ALA A 105 6.76 9.38 -16.16
N ARG A 106 8.04 9.77 -16.02
CA ARG A 106 8.65 10.03 -14.70
C ARG A 106 7.99 11.20 -13.98
N VAL A 107 7.66 12.28 -14.71
CA VAL A 107 6.98 13.44 -14.13
C VAL A 107 5.59 13.06 -13.64
N ALA A 108 4.82 12.29 -14.42
CA ALA A 108 3.50 11.81 -14.01
C ALA A 108 3.55 10.97 -12.72
N VAL A 109 4.52 10.05 -12.61
CA VAL A 109 4.72 9.25 -11.39
C VAL A 109 5.06 10.14 -10.19
N ARG A 110 5.89 11.16 -10.39
CA ARG A 110 6.24 12.11 -9.31
C ARG A 110 5.05 12.93 -8.84
N VAL A 111 4.21 13.39 -9.78
CA VAL A 111 2.97 14.12 -9.48
C VAL A 111 2.01 13.22 -8.68
N ALA A 112 1.81 11.98 -9.11
CA ALA A 112 1.01 11.01 -8.35
C ALA A 112 1.57 10.79 -6.93
N GLY A 113 2.89 10.68 -6.78
CA GLY A 113 3.56 10.62 -5.47
C GLY A 113 3.26 11.83 -4.59
N SER A 114 3.24 13.04 -5.16
CA SER A 114 2.94 14.27 -4.41
C SER A 114 1.50 14.30 -3.88
N TRP A 115 0.55 13.77 -4.65
CA TRP A 115 -0.85 13.65 -4.21
C TRP A 115 -0.98 12.64 -3.08
N ILE A 116 -0.27 11.51 -3.15
CA ILE A 116 -0.22 10.52 -2.07
C ILE A 116 0.36 11.16 -0.79
N ALA A 117 1.43 11.95 -0.90
CA ALA A 117 2.01 12.66 0.23
C ALA A 117 1.02 13.67 0.84
N ALA A 118 0.32 14.43 0.00
CA ALA A 118 -0.69 15.38 0.45
C ALA A 118 -1.86 14.69 1.18
N ILE A 119 -2.34 13.55 0.66
CA ILE A 119 -3.35 12.72 1.35
C ILE A 119 -2.81 12.26 2.72
N GLY A 120 -1.55 11.82 2.79
CA GLY A 120 -0.90 11.50 4.06
C GLY A 120 -0.89 12.67 5.05
N LEU A 121 -0.64 13.90 4.59
CA LEU A 121 -0.71 15.09 5.45
C LEU A 121 -2.14 15.41 5.90
N LEU A 122 -3.13 15.25 5.02
CA LEU A 122 -4.55 15.45 5.36
C LEU A 122 -5.01 14.44 6.41
N MET A 123 -4.70 13.15 6.20
CA MET A 123 -4.97 12.09 7.16
C MET A 123 -4.28 12.37 8.50
N LEU A 124 -3.04 12.89 8.47
CA LEU A 124 -2.31 13.25 9.68
C LEU A 124 -3.03 14.38 10.44
N GLY A 125 -3.50 15.38 9.71
CA GLY A 125 -4.33 16.46 10.26
C GLY A 125 -5.61 15.95 10.91
N TRP A 126 -6.27 14.95 10.32
CA TRP A 126 -7.45 14.31 10.94
C TRP A 126 -7.11 13.51 12.19
N VAL A 127 -6.00 12.76 12.19
CA VAL A 127 -5.56 12.00 13.37
C VAL A 127 -5.26 12.93 14.56
N TYR A 128 -4.68 14.11 14.31
CA TYR A 128 -4.40 15.09 15.37
C TYR A 128 -5.59 15.96 15.78
N ARG A 129 -6.59 16.13 14.91
CA ARG A 129 -7.84 16.83 15.22
C ARG A 129 -8.88 15.92 15.91
N GLY A 130 -8.54 14.65 16.12
CA GLY A 130 -9.38 13.68 16.84
C GLY A 130 -9.85 14.19 18.19
#